data_AF-A0A7X7NEU1-F1
#
_entry.id   AF-A0A7X7NEU1-F1
#
_cell.length_a   1.000
_cell.length_b   1.000
_cell.length_c   1.000
_cell.angle_alpha   90.00
_cell.angle_beta   90.00
_cell.angle_gamma   90.00
#
_symmetry.space_group_name_H-M   'P 1'
#
loop_
_entity.id
_entity.type
_entity.pdbx_description
1 polymer ?
#
loop_
_entity_poly.entity_id
_entity_poly.type
_entity_poly.pdbx_seq_one_letter_code
_entity_poly.pdbx_strand_id
1 'polypeptide(L)'
;MNNILKVFLTFALSTLLAGCTEISPLAGGGLDTESSGGKLTGKVVLQGGKPGSFSQIDLIPQSYTPFSAHTISTVSADSSGSYSFNDVDSGTYNIEAFDPSSGKRLLHLDIKIEQSDSIDLYSDTLKAPSGIIVPGNLIPGDGILYITGTKVSLPVVSGAAFITIDSVPSGTLPPLLFTASEDDSPSKLSDSIFTEPDIYFIADSLNSWEYSKQIFLNSNAINSVLNDPVADVPLLVRFTSSNFNFSETESGGEDIRFFDAWGKPLKFELERWDLQSSLGEAWIRFDTLSPSSQFIFMRWGNKGAQSGSEPSMVFDTASGFRGVWHLTGESDGVRNHGLYKDATFNRNNGDDYIRARGLEGVNGPGHQFNGTNDYILIPGHDAYNFGTGPFTISLWFKVTEQKRNDLFIYKFDSENGKMGISSGPDGTLFFWASAAGVTDTVCRSSPLGSDKWYSVSLVRGKDLTAKLYVNGELTNDRSFTADVTGSSESSCIILGSDLSPDSTVINSLGGFLDEVRIGSEERTQEWVEINYLNQRTDGTLIEAR
;
A
#
# COMPACT_ATOMS: atom_id res chain seq x y z
N MET A 1 -7.82 27.24 80.41
CA MET A 1 -9.14 27.32 79.76
C MET A 1 -9.01 28.18 78.51
N ASN A 2 -9.27 27.54 77.37
CA ASN A 2 -9.53 28.08 76.02
C ASN A 2 -8.52 28.99 75.29
N ASN A 3 -7.92 28.33 74.29
CA ASN A 3 -7.28 28.75 73.05
C ASN A 3 -7.76 30.06 72.39
N ILE A 4 -6.81 30.79 71.80
CA ILE A 4 -6.57 31.00 70.34
C ILE A 4 -5.82 32.34 70.19
N LEU A 5 -4.56 32.35 69.78
CA LEU A 5 -3.97 33.47 69.01
C LEU A 5 -2.60 33.13 68.37
N LYS A 6 -2.62 33.04 67.03
CA LYS A 6 -1.74 33.66 66.02
C LYS A 6 -0.20 33.83 66.23
N VAL A 7 0.49 33.35 65.18
CA VAL A 7 1.43 34.06 64.27
C VAL A 7 2.95 33.90 64.48
N PHE A 8 3.57 33.54 63.34
CA PHE A 8 4.96 33.38 62.95
C PHE A 8 5.87 34.60 63.22
N LEU A 9 7.16 34.36 63.52
CA LEU A 9 8.33 34.80 62.71
C LEU A 9 9.67 34.38 63.39
N THR A 10 10.42 33.56 62.65
CA THR A 10 11.89 33.59 62.37
C THR A 10 12.99 34.04 63.36
N PHE A 11 14.09 33.28 63.18
CA PHE A 11 15.52 33.64 63.11
C PHE A 11 16.41 33.53 64.37
N ALA A 12 17.24 32.47 64.32
CA ALA A 12 18.70 32.42 64.48
C ALA A 12 19.37 32.75 65.84
N LEU A 13 20.31 31.87 66.24
CA LEU A 13 21.76 32.04 66.04
C LEU A 13 22.59 31.46 67.23
N SER A 14 23.81 31.00 66.92
CA SER A 14 25.02 30.89 67.77
C SER A 14 25.11 29.68 68.74
N THR A 15 25.92 28.64 68.50
CA THR A 15 27.41 28.44 68.45
C THR A 15 28.06 28.07 69.79
N LEU A 16 28.89 27.01 69.76
CA LEU A 16 30.17 26.69 70.47
C LEU A 16 30.19 25.17 70.77
N LEU A 17 31.27 24.35 70.72
CA LEU A 17 32.65 24.30 70.17
C LEU A 17 33.38 23.23 71.04
N ALA A 18 34.12 22.30 70.40
CA ALA A 18 35.21 21.41 70.90
C ALA A 18 34.98 19.93 70.52
N GLY A 19 35.89 19.14 69.93
CA GLY A 19 37.26 19.32 69.46
C GLY A 19 37.84 17.95 69.02
N CYS A 20 38.49 17.96 67.83
CA CYS A 20 39.57 17.10 67.29
C CYS A 20 39.46 15.56 67.25
N THR A 21 39.49 14.97 66.04
CA THR A 21 40.64 14.22 65.45
C THR A 21 40.28 13.66 64.06
N GLU A 22 41.31 13.39 63.27
CA GLU A 22 41.35 13.34 61.80
C GLU A 22 40.51 12.27 61.10
N ILE A 23 39.63 12.71 60.18
CA ILE A 23 39.28 12.00 58.94
C ILE A 23 39.13 13.10 57.89
N SER A 24 40.00 13.14 56.87
CA SER A 24 39.77 13.96 55.69
C SER A 24 38.49 13.45 55.01
N PRO A 25 37.40 14.24 54.91
CA PRO A 25 36.31 13.84 54.05
C PRO A 25 36.80 13.92 52.61
N LEU A 26 36.57 12.85 51.85
CA LEU A 26 36.67 12.87 50.40
C LEU A 26 35.95 14.12 49.89
N ALA A 27 36.70 15.07 49.35
CA ALA A 27 36.21 15.95 48.30
C ALA A 27 36.06 15.09 47.03
N GLY A 28 35.06 14.22 47.03
CA GLY A 28 34.48 13.69 45.81
C GLY A 28 33.49 14.73 45.35
N GLY A 29 33.96 15.69 44.56
CA GLY A 29 33.06 16.51 43.77
C GLY A 29 32.22 15.55 42.93
N GLY A 30 30.96 15.38 43.34
CA GLY A 30 29.91 14.94 42.43
C GLY A 30 29.78 16.02 41.38
N LEU A 31 30.63 15.96 40.37
CA LEU A 31 30.19 16.32 39.05
C LEU A 31 29.14 15.26 38.71
N ASP A 32 27.90 15.53 39.12
CA ASP A 32 26.78 15.21 38.25
C ASP A 32 27.02 16.06 37.00
N THR A 33 27.92 15.61 36.13
CA THR A 33 27.72 15.86 34.71
C THR A 33 26.43 15.13 34.43
N GLU A 34 25.31 15.85 34.54
CA GLU A 34 24.12 15.48 33.79
C GLU A 34 24.65 15.12 32.40
N SER A 35 24.52 13.85 32.04
CA SER A 35 24.75 13.37 30.68
C SER A 35 23.87 14.24 29.80
N SER A 36 24.41 15.32 29.22
CA SER A 36 23.63 16.23 28.39
C SER A 36 23.31 15.60 27.03
N GLY A 37 23.95 14.47 26.71
CA GLY A 37 23.63 13.66 25.53
C GLY A 37 22.37 12.82 25.72
N GLY A 38 21.83 12.35 24.59
CA GLY A 38 20.72 11.42 24.58
C GLY A 38 21.12 10.03 25.09
N LYS A 39 20.13 9.28 25.54
CA LYS A 39 20.24 7.89 25.97
C LYS A 39 19.44 7.00 25.03
N LEU A 40 20.05 5.89 24.62
CA LEU A 40 19.43 4.88 23.79
C LEU A 40 19.58 3.51 24.44
N THR A 41 18.48 2.82 24.69
CA THR A 41 18.45 1.44 25.16
C THR A 41 17.72 0.56 24.16
N GLY A 42 18.00 -0.74 24.23
CA GLY A 42 17.27 -1.71 23.45
C GLY A 42 17.64 -3.14 23.84
N LYS A 43 17.04 -4.07 23.12
CA LYS A 43 17.24 -5.50 23.34
C LYS A 43 17.29 -6.26 22.03
N VAL A 44 18.32 -7.10 21.87
CA VAL A 44 18.41 -8.04 20.75
C VAL A 44 18.11 -9.46 21.22
N VAL A 45 17.34 -10.18 20.41
CA VAL A 45 17.00 -11.58 20.64
C VAL A 45 17.36 -12.44 19.42
N LEU A 46 17.46 -13.75 19.64
CA LEU A 46 17.53 -14.76 18.61
C LEU A 46 16.12 -15.37 18.41
N GLN A 47 15.97 -16.14 17.33
CA GLN A 47 14.72 -16.84 17.02
C GLN A 47 14.17 -17.62 18.25
N GLY A 48 12.86 -17.50 18.47
CA GLY A 48 12.19 -18.08 19.64
C GLY A 48 12.36 -17.25 20.92
N GLY A 49 12.78 -15.98 20.81
CA GLY A 49 12.85 -15.04 21.95
C GLY A 49 14.04 -15.27 22.89
N LYS A 50 15.01 -16.08 22.49
CA LYS A 50 16.23 -16.29 23.29
C LYS A 50 17.06 -15.01 23.33
N PRO A 51 17.66 -14.63 24.46
CA PRO A 51 18.58 -13.50 24.52
C PRO A 51 19.68 -13.56 23.44
N GLY A 52 19.91 -12.45 22.73
CA GLY A 52 21.10 -12.25 21.91
C GLY A 52 22.30 -11.85 22.78
N SER A 53 22.62 -12.69 23.77
CA SER A 53 23.61 -12.37 24.81
C SER A 53 24.98 -12.06 24.20
N PHE A 54 25.64 -11.00 24.68
CA PHE A 54 26.98 -10.61 24.23
C PHE A 54 27.10 -10.26 22.74
N SER A 55 25.97 -10.01 22.06
CA SER A 55 25.97 -9.43 20.72
C SER A 55 26.67 -8.07 20.73
N GLN A 56 27.47 -7.81 19.70
CA GLN A 56 28.06 -6.50 19.47
C GLN A 56 27.02 -5.59 18.85
N ILE A 57 26.84 -4.39 19.42
CA ILE A 57 25.90 -3.37 18.96
C ILE A 57 26.70 -2.13 18.63
N ASP A 58 26.57 -1.67 17.39
CA ASP A 58 27.25 -0.48 16.89
C ASP A 58 26.21 0.60 16.61
N LEU A 59 26.42 1.78 17.18
CA LEU A 59 25.66 2.98 16.89
C LEU A 59 26.44 3.80 15.87
N ILE A 60 25.88 3.88 14.66
CA ILE A 60 26.56 4.39 13.46
C ILE A 60 25.82 5.64 12.99
N PRO A 61 26.47 6.80 12.84
CA PRO A 61 25.83 7.97 12.24
C PRO A 61 25.26 7.63 10.85
N GLN A 62 24.05 8.11 10.53
CA GLN A 62 23.41 7.85 9.24
C GLN A 62 24.28 8.31 8.05
N SER A 63 25.07 9.37 8.26
CA SER A 63 26.03 9.94 7.30
C SER A 63 27.37 9.19 7.22
N TYR A 64 27.56 8.11 7.98
CA TYR A 64 28.82 7.36 8.00
C TYR A 64 29.14 6.81 6.61
N THR A 65 30.38 7.04 6.19
CA THR A 65 31.00 6.37 5.04
C THR A 65 32.40 5.87 5.44
N PRO A 66 32.99 4.91 4.69
CA PRO A 66 34.35 4.46 4.92
C PRO A 66 35.42 5.56 4.82
N PHE A 67 35.07 6.70 4.20
CA PHE A 67 35.94 7.86 4.01
C PHE A 67 35.75 8.93 5.07
N SER A 68 34.67 8.84 5.86
CA SER A 68 34.30 9.85 6.84
C SER A 68 35.05 9.67 8.16
N ALA A 69 35.39 10.78 8.83
CA ALA A 69 36.10 10.78 10.11
C ALA A 69 35.18 10.52 11.34
N HIS A 70 33.98 9.97 11.12
CA HIS A 70 33.04 9.68 12.21
C HIS A 70 33.56 8.57 13.12
N THR A 71 33.29 8.70 14.41
CA THR A 71 33.54 7.63 15.38
C THR A 71 32.28 6.78 15.53
N ILE A 72 32.42 5.46 15.41
CA ILE A 72 31.34 4.52 15.71
C ILE A 72 31.41 4.17 17.19
N SER A 73 30.28 4.28 17.89
CA SER A 73 30.17 3.85 19.28
C SER A 73 29.77 2.38 19.31
N THR A 74 30.50 1.56 20.04
CA THR A 74 30.25 0.11 20.13
C THR A 74 30.05 -0.31 21.58
N VAL A 75 29.01 -1.11 21.84
CA VAL A 75 28.75 -1.75 23.13
C VAL A 75 28.46 -3.24 22.94
N SER A 76 28.52 -4.01 24.03
CA SER A 76 28.10 -5.41 24.05
C SER A 76 26.78 -5.54 24.81
N ALA A 77 25.86 -6.30 24.25
CA ALA A 77 24.64 -6.67 24.95
C ALA A 77 24.98 -7.53 26.19
N ASP A 78 24.22 -7.37 27.26
CA ASP A 78 24.38 -8.15 28.48
C ASP A 78 23.89 -9.61 28.31
N SER A 79 23.92 -10.39 29.39
CA SER A 79 23.45 -11.78 29.36
C SER A 79 21.97 -11.94 28.98
N SER A 80 21.16 -10.88 29.11
CA SER A 80 19.75 -10.86 28.73
C SER A 80 19.50 -10.34 27.31
N GLY A 81 20.55 -9.90 26.60
CA GLY A 81 20.49 -9.32 25.27
C GLY A 81 20.23 -7.81 25.27
N SER A 82 20.25 -7.15 26.43
CA SER A 82 20.01 -5.72 26.57
C SER A 82 21.28 -4.90 26.40
N TYR A 83 21.18 -3.74 25.76
CA TYR A 83 22.30 -2.82 25.53
C TYR A 83 21.91 -1.37 25.83
N SER A 84 22.90 -0.51 26.04
CA SER A 84 22.69 0.91 26.29
C SER A 84 23.84 1.75 25.75
N PHE A 85 23.50 2.81 25.04
CA PHE A 85 24.36 3.95 24.76
C PHE A 85 23.92 5.13 25.63
N ASN A 86 24.89 5.81 26.23
CA ASN A 86 24.68 7.01 27.04
C ASN A 86 25.54 8.13 26.46
N ASP A 87 25.19 9.38 26.76
CA ASP A 87 25.93 10.56 26.28
C ASP A 87 26.03 10.63 24.75
N VAL A 88 24.95 10.28 24.04
CA VAL A 88 24.92 10.32 22.57
C VAL A 88 24.64 11.73 22.08
N ASP A 89 25.46 12.23 21.16
CA ASP A 89 25.25 13.54 20.52
C ASP A 89 23.97 13.56 19.69
N SER A 90 23.32 14.73 19.59
CA SER A 90 22.17 14.93 18.71
C SER A 90 22.50 14.54 17.26
N GLY A 91 21.63 13.74 16.64
CA GLY A 91 21.81 13.29 15.27
C GLY A 91 20.87 12.16 14.89
N THR A 92 21.01 11.69 13.64
CA THR A 92 20.33 10.49 13.15
C THR A 92 21.33 9.36 13.05
N TYR A 93 20.98 8.21 13.62
CA TYR A 93 21.85 7.05 13.72
C TYR A 93 21.15 5.78 13.24
N ASN A 94 21.96 4.82 12.85
CA ASN A 94 21.58 3.44 12.61
C ASN A 94 22.16 2.56 13.72
N ILE A 95 21.49 1.45 14.02
CA ILE A 95 22.06 0.39 14.87
C ILE A 95 22.35 -0.82 14.01
N GLU A 96 23.61 -1.24 13.98
CA GLU A 96 24.01 -2.55 13.44
C GLU A 96 24.32 -3.48 14.61
N ALA A 97 23.63 -4.62 14.69
CA ALA A 97 23.90 -5.63 15.70
C ALA A 97 24.42 -6.91 15.05
N PHE A 98 25.43 -7.52 15.66
CA PHE A 98 26.07 -8.75 15.23
C PHE A 98 26.24 -9.68 16.43
N ASP A 99 25.69 -10.89 16.35
CA ASP A 99 25.95 -11.93 17.34
C ASP A 99 27.14 -12.80 16.89
N PRO A 100 28.31 -12.73 17.57
CA PRO A 100 29.48 -13.49 17.18
C PRO A 100 29.30 -15.01 17.24
N SER A 101 28.34 -15.49 18.04
CA SER A 101 28.14 -16.92 18.25
C SER A 101 27.35 -17.59 17.12
N SER A 102 26.34 -16.90 16.57
CA SER A 102 25.52 -17.42 15.47
C SER A 102 25.78 -16.78 14.11
N GLY A 103 26.53 -15.67 14.06
CA GLY A 103 26.75 -14.89 12.85
C GLY A 103 25.55 -14.05 12.42
N LYS A 104 24.46 -14.06 13.20
CA LYS A 104 23.21 -13.36 12.90
C LYS A 104 23.35 -11.86 13.10
N ARG A 105 22.55 -11.12 12.33
CA ARG A 105 22.67 -9.67 12.18
C ARG A 105 21.30 -8.99 12.25
N LEU A 106 21.33 -7.69 12.54
CA LEU A 106 20.17 -6.81 12.55
C LEU A 106 20.62 -5.41 12.18
N LEU A 107 19.76 -4.67 11.47
CA LEU A 107 19.96 -3.27 11.16
C LEU A 107 18.66 -2.50 11.48
N HIS A 108 18.78 -1.45 12.29
CA HIS A 108 17.75 -0.44 12.47
C HIS A 108 18.22 0.88 11.85
N LEU A 109 17.33 1.54 11.11
CA LEU A 109 17.63 2.77 10.39
C LEU A 109 16.95 3.97 11.04
N ASP A 110 17.53 5.14 10.81
CA ASP A 110 16.91 6.45 10.99
C ASP A 110 16.44 6.75 12.43
N ILE A 111 17.20 6.26 13.41
CA ILE A 111 16.97 6.55 14.83
C ILE A 111 17.44 7.97 15.11
N LYS A 112 16.49 8.89 15.18
CA LYS A 112 16.75 10.27 15.57
C LYS A 112 16.91 10.35 17.09
N ILE A 113 18.02 10.92 17.54
CA ILE A 113 18.37 11.13 18.95
C ILE A 113 18.64 12.62 19.13
N GLU A 114 18.00 13.25 20.10
CA GLU A 114 18.28 14.62 20.52
C GLU A 114 18.89 14.65 21.93
N GLN A 115 19.51 15.79 22.29
CA GLN A 115 20.00 16.01 23.65
C GLN A 115 18.88 15.78 24.67
N SER A 116 19.21 15.09 25.77
CA SER A 116 18.27 14.69 26.83
C SER A 116 17.18 13.69 26.45
N ASP A 117 17.17 13.16 25.21
CA ASP A 117 16.26 12.06 24.86
C ASP A 117 16.56 10.81 25.69
N SER A 118 15.53 10.01 25.96
CA SER A 118 15.65 8.66 26.50
C SER A 118 14.80 7.73 25.65
N ILE A 119 15.41 7.15 24.63
CA ILE A 119 14.75 6.26 23.66
C ILE A 119 14.96 4.82 24.08
N ASP A 120 13.86 4.07 24.23
CA ASP A 120 13.89 2.63 24.44
C ASP A 120 13.32 1.92 23.21
N LEU A 121 14.18 1.21 22.50
CA LEU A 121 13.80 0.46 21.31
C LEU A 121 13.15 -0.87 21.72
N TYR A 122 12.09 -1.25 21.01
CA TYR A 122 11.48 -2.55 21.16
C TYR A 122 12.50 -3.68 20.91
N SER A 123 12.25 -4.83 21.53
CA SER A 123 13.07 -6.02 21.28
C SER A 123 12.92 -6.46 19.83
N ASP A 124 14.05 -6.65 19.13
CA ASP A 124 14.05 -7.19 17.75
C ASP A 124 14.99 -8.40 17.61
N THR A 125 14.72 -9.21 16.60
CA THR A 125 15.33 -10.51 16.36
C THR A 125 16.47 -10.40 15.36
N LEU A 126 17.67 -10.82 15.78
CA LEU A 126 18.81 -11.08 14.91
C LEU A 126 18.48 -12.20 13.92
N LYS A 127 18.68 -11.92 12.63
CA LYS A 127 18.34 -12.80 11.51
C LYS A 127 19.60 -13.36 10.86
N ALA A 128 19.46 -14.43 10.09
CA ALA A 128 20.58 -14.92 9.29
C ALA A 128 21.06 -13.80 8.34
N PRO A 129 22.38 -13.68 8.13
CA PRO A 129 22.89 -12.70 7.19
C PRO A 129 22.38 -12.99 5.78
N SER A 130 22.54 -11.98 4.94
CA SER A 130 22.31 -12.07 3.50
C SER A 130 23.55 -11.63 2.75
N GLY A 131 23.50 -11.62 1.43
CA GLY A 131 24.60 -11.10 0.62
C GLY A 131 24.14 -10.22 -0.53
N ILE A 132 25.10 -9.55 -1.15
CA ILE A 132 24.91 -8.72 -2.32
C ILE A 132 25.90 -9.18 -3.39
N ILE A 133 25.41 -9.44 -4.59
CA ILE A 133 26.20 -9.74 -5.78
C ILE A 133 26.18 -8.50 -6.67
N VAL A 134 27.35 -7.98 -7.02
CA VAL A 134 27.53 -6.85 -7.92
C VAL A 134 28.19 -7.34 -9.20
N PRO A 135 27.50 -7.28 -10.35
CA PRO A 135 28.09 -7.52 -11.66
C PRO A 135 29.28 -6.59 -11.91
N GLY A 136 30.37 -7.15 -12.41
CA GLY A 136 31.63 -6.42 -12.60
C GLY A 136 31.55 -5.25 -13.57
N ASN A 137 30.60 -5.28 -14.51
CA ASN A 137 30.35 -4.18 -15.45
C ASN A 137 29.80 -2.91 -14.77
N LEU A 138 29.32 -2.99 -13.53
CA LEU A 138 28.92 -1.82 -12.73
C LEU A 138 30.11 -1.15 -12.02
N ILE A 139 31.29 -1.77 -12.05
CA ILE A 139 32.49 -1.32 -11.35
C ILE A 139 33.50 -0.84 -12.41
N PRO A 140 33.55 0.47 -12.71
CA PRO A 140 34.34 1.00 -13.83
C PRO A 140 35.85 1.00 -13.58
N GLY A 141 36.29 0.72 -12.36
CA GLY A 141 37.69 0.76 -11.94
C GLY A 141 37.90 0.21 -10.54
N ASP A 142 39.11 0.34 -10.02
CA ASP A 142 39.45 -0.05 -8.65
C ASP A 142 38.84 0.96 -7.67
N GLY A 143 38.35 0.52 -6.52
CA GLY A 143 37.68 1.41 -5.57
C GLY A 143 37.11 0.70 -4.35
N ILE A 144 36.10 1.29 -3.74
CA ILE A 144 35.41 0.75 -2.56
C ILE A 144 33.91 0.69 -2.82
N LEU A 145 33.33 -0.51 -2.66
CA LEU A 145 31.89 -0.72 -2.51
C LEU A 145 31.51 -0.52 -1.06
N TYR A 146 30.41 0.18 -0.77
CA TYR A 146 29.96 0.37 0.60
C TYR A 146 28.48 0.71 0.68
N ILE A 147 27.91 0.55 1.88
CA ILE A 147 26.55 0.95 2.20
C ILE A 147 26.60 2.07 3.23
N THR A 148 26.07 3.25 2.89
CA THR A 148 26.09 4.43 3.77
C THR A 148 25.41 4.15 5.10
N GLY A 149 25.93 4.69 6.19
CA GLY A 149 25.35 4.51 7.52
C GLY A 149 25.49 3.08 8.07
N THR A 150 26.38 2.25 7.51
CA THR A 150 26.69 0.90 7.99
C THR A 150 28.20 0.66 7.97
N LYS A 151 28.69 -0.41 8.61
CA LYS A 151 30.11 -0.82 8.50
C LYS A 151 30.43 -1.62 7.23
N VAL A 152 29.42 -1.90 6.41
CA VAL A 152 29.60 -2.69 5.18
C VAL A 152 30.42 -1.90 4.18
N SER A 153 31.66 -2.34 3.97
CA SER A 153 32.53 -1.84 2.92
C SER A 153 33.47 -2.93 2.41
N LEU A 154 33.80 -2.87 1.12
CA LEU A 154 34.61 -3.86 0.44
C LEU A 154 35.49 -3.16 -0.62
N PRO A 155 36.82 -3.16 -0.47
CA PRO A 155 37.73 -2.78 -1.54
C PRO A 155 37.57 -3.74 -2.72
N VAL A 156 37.50 -3.19 -3.94
CA VAL A 156 37.31 -3.95 -5.17
C VAL A 156 38.37 -3.58 -6.20
N VAL A 157 38.78 -4.58 -6.98
CA VAL A 157 39.68 -4.43 -8.12
C VAL A 157 38.87 -4.72 -9.39
N SER A 158 39.09 -3.89 -10.41
CA SER A 158 38.43 -4.03 -11.71
C SER A 158 38.75 -5.36 -12.39
N GLY A 159 37.81 -5.86 -13.20
CA GLY A 159 37.98 -7.08 -14.01
C GLY A 159 37.39 -8.37 -13.41
N ALA A 160 36.83 -8.33 -12.20
CA ALA A 160 36.01 -9.44 -11.70
C ALA A 160 34.69 -9.53 -12.49
N ALA A 161 34.20 -10.74 -12.80
CA ALA A 161 32.90 -10.91 -13.45
C ALA A 161 31.74 -10.58 -12.49
N PHE A 162 31.90 -10.94 -11.22
CA PHE A 162 30.98 -10.64 -10.13
C PHE A 162 31.80 -10.37 -8.86
N ILE A 163 31.28 -9.47 -8.03
CA ILE A 163 31.78 -9.17 -6.70
C ILE A 163 30.70 -9.56 -5.70
N THR A 164 31.08 -10.16 -4.58
CA THR A 164 30.14 -10.57 -3.54
C THR A 164 30.47 -9.86 -2.25
N ILE A 165 29.50 -9.10 -1.73
CA ILE A 165 29.50 -8.58 -0.37
C ILE A 165 28.68 -9.58 0.46
N ASP A 166 29.38 -10.45 1.16
CA ASP A 166 28.71 -11.43 2.02
C ASP A 166 28.44 -10.85 3.41
N SER A 167 27.60 -11.53 4.18
CA SER A 167 27.39 -11.21 5.59
C SER A 167 26.82 -9.80 5.86
N VAL A 168 25.88 -9.34 5.03
CA VAL A 168 25.13 -8.09 5.30
C VAL A 168 23.85 -8.37 6.11
N PRO A 169 23.37 -7.43 6.95
CA PRO A 169 22.09 -7.61 7.62
C PRO A 169 20.94 -7.86 6.63
N SER A 170 20.08 -8.83 6.91
CA SER A 170 18.85 -9.02 6.12
C SER A 170 17.83 -7.92 6.45
N GLY A 171 17.07 -7.46 5.48
CA GLY A 171 16.08 -6.40 5.59
C GLY A 171 16.33 -5.30 4.57
N THR A 172 15.84 -4.10 4.88
CA THR A 172 16.10 -2.91 4.07
C THR A 172 17.48 -2.34 4.45
N LEU A 173 18.37 -2.26 3.48
CA LEU A 173 19.67 -1.61 3.61
C LEU A 173 19.65 -0.26 2.88
N PRO A 174 20.46 0.71 3.34
CA PRO A 174 20.72 1.95 2.63
C PRO A 174 21.31 1.73 1.22
N PRO A 175 21.48 2.81 0.43
CA PRO A 175 22.05 2.71 -0.91
C PRO A 175 23.39 2.00 -0.96
N LEU A 176 23.57 1.16 -1.98
CA LEU A 176 24.87 0.61 -2.34
C LEU A 176 25.60 1.62 -3.21
N LEU A 177 26.76 2.07 -2.75
CA LEU A 177 27.61 3.03 -3.42
C LEU A 177 28.94 2.41 -3.82
N PHE A 178 29.53 2.94 -4.88
CA PHE A 178 30.90 2.67 -5.31
C PHE A 178 31.63 4.00 -5.45
N THR A 179 32.81 4.14 -4.83
CA THR A 179 33.71 5.27 -5.06
C THR A 179 35.01 4.75 -5.66
N ALA A 180 35.43 5.33 -6.77
CA ALA A 180 36.66 4.94 -7.46
C ALA A 180 37.89 5.44 -6.70
N SER A 181 39.03 4.76 -6.85
CA SER A 181 40.27 5.15 -6.16
C SER A 181 40.85 6.47 -6.68
N GLU A 182 40.51 6.83 -7.91
CA GLU A 182 41.00 8.03 -8.61
C GLU A 182 39.95 9.17 -8.64
N ASP A 183 38.74 8.93 -8.12
CA ASP A 183 37.63 9.90 -8.08
C ASP A 183 36.82 9.74 -6.80
N ASP A 184 36.81 10.80 -5.98
CA ASP A 184 36.09 10.85 -4.70
C ASP A 184 34.56 10.94 -4.87
N SER A 185 34.05 11.03 -6.10
CA SER A 185 32.62 11.11 -6.41
C SER A 185 31.95 9.74 -6.30
N PRO A 186 31.03 9.51 -5.35
CA PRO A 186 30.35 8.23 -5.22
C PRO A 186 29.35 8.00 -6.36
N SER A 187 29.42 6.83 -6.98
CA SER A 187 28.44 6.29 -7.91
C SER A 187 27.42 5.44 -7.16
N LYS A 188 26.13 5.76 -7.27
CA LYS A 188 25.04 4.97 -6.68
C LYS A 188 24.73 3.77 -7.56
N LEU A 189 24.93 2.56 -7.04
CA LEU A 189 24.63 1.30 -7.75
C LEU A 189 23.25 0.75 -7.42
N SER A 190 22.67 1.13 -6.27
CA SER A 190 21.31 0.77 -5.86
C SER A 190 20.81 1.78 -4.80
N ASP A 191 19.51 2.10 -4.79
CA ASP A 191 18.92 3.02 -3.79
C ASP A 191 18.63 2.36 -2.43
N SER A 192 17.89 1.26 -2.44
CA SER A 192 17.60 0.52 -1.22
C SER A 192 17.58 -0.95 -1.56
N ILE A 193 18.40 -1.69 -0.85
CA ILE A 193 18.50 -3.12 -1.04
C ILE A 193 17.54 -3.75 -0.05
N PHE A 194 16.50 -4.42 -0.55
CA PHE A 194 15.74 -5.33 0.28
C PHE A 194 16.27 -6.74 0.09
N THR A 195 16.57 -7.41 1.19
CA THR A 195 17.10 -8.77 1.18
C THR A 195 16.49 -9.60 2.31
N GLU A 196 16.12 -10.83 1.98
CA GLU A 196 15.62 -11.79 2.98
C GLU A 196 16.79 -12.56 3.61
N PRO A 197 16.62 -13.13 4.81
CA PRO A 197 17.64 -13.98 5.42
C PRO A 197 18.07 -15.11 4.47
N ASP A 198 19.38 -15.34 4.36
CA ASP A 198 20.00 -16.35 3.48
C ASP A 198 19.84 -16.13 1.96
N ILE A 199 19.33 -14.98 1.52
CA ILE A 199 19.19 -14.63 0.09
C ILE A 199 20.27 -13.63 -0.36
N TYR A 200 20.69 -13.73 -1.62
CA TYR A 200 21.58 -12.74 -2.24
C TYR A 200 20.78 -11.76 -3.10
N PHE A 201 20.93 -10.46 -2.82
CA PHE A 201 20.48 -9.39 -3.71
C PHE A 201 21.47 -9.24 -4.87
N ILE A 202 20.99 -9.09 -6.11
CA ILE A 202 21.84 -8.83 -7.27
C ILE A 202 21.71 -7.35 -7.63
N ALA A 203 22.78 -6.57 -7.42
CA ALA A 203 22.84 -5.20 -7.88
C ALA A 203 22.86 -5.16 -9.41
N ASP A 204 22.15 -4.21 -9.99
CA ASP A 204 22.09 -4.03 -11.45
C ASP A 204 21.83 -2.55 -11.73
N SER A 205 22.18 -2.05 -12.92
CA SER A 205 21.77 -0.72 -13.39
C SER A 205 20.25 -0.56 -13.41
N LEU A 206 19.52 -1.69 -13.37
CA LEU A 206 18.08 -1.78 -13.16
C LEU A 206 17.62 -1.51 -11.73
N ASN A 207 18.50 -1.18 -10.78
CA ASN A 207 18.16 -0.91 -9.38
C ASN A 207 18.52 0.52 -8.91
N SER A 208 19.02 1.38 -9.81
CA SER A 208 19.23 2.81 -9.56
C SER A 208 18.02 3.60 -10.05
N TRP A 209 17.25 4.17 -9.12
CA TRP A 209 16.13 5.06 -9.41
C TRP A 209 16.62 6.52 -9.28
N GLU A 210 16.37 7.34 -10.29
CA GLU A 210 16.81 8.74 -10.29
C GLU A 210 15.94 9.60 -9.35
N TYR A 211 14.67 9.24 -9.21
CA TYR A 211 13.68 10.04 -8.51
C TYR A 211 12.88 9.24 -7.48
N SER A 212 12.41 9.91 -6.43
CA SER A 212 11.45 9.34 -5.49
C SER A 212 10.50 10.39 -4.92
N LYS A 213 9.32 9.95 -4.48
CA LYS A 213 8.30 10.79 -3.84
C LYS A 213 7.52 9.98 -2.80
N GLN A 214 7.12 10.64 -1.71
CA GLN A 214 6.11 10.11 -0.80
C GLN A 214 4.72 10.51 -1.27
N ILE A 215 3.82 9.53 -1.34
CA ILE A 215 2.39 9.71 -1.59
C ILE A 215 1.69 9.49 -0.26
N PHE A 216 1.21 10.57 0.35
CA PHE A 216 0.55 10.48 1.65
C PHE A 216 -0.91 10.06 1.49
N LEU A 217 -1.39 9.25 2.44
CA LEU A 217 -2.81 8.95 2.54
C LEU A 217 -3.51 10.05 3.36
N ASN A 218 -4.71 10.45 2.96
CA ASN A 218 -5.49 11.45 3.65
C ASN A 218 -6.06 10.89 4.96
N SER A 219 -5.33 11.06 6.05
CA SER A 219 -5.75 10.56 7.36
C SER A 219 -7.09 11.16 7.81
N ASN A 220 -7.45 12.39 7.42
CA ASN A 220 -8.75 12.95 7.80
C ASN A 220 -9.91 12.21 7.11
N ALA A 221 -9.77 11.92 5.82
CA ALA A 221 -10.76 11.14 5.08
C ALA A 221 -10.85 9.70 5.62
N ILE A 222 -9.71 9.06 5.88
CA ILE A 222 -9.66 7.70 6.41
C ILE A 222 -10.29 7.64 7.81
N ASN A 223 -9.92 8.55 8.72
CA ASN A 223 -10.42 8.60 10.09
C ASN A 223 -11.91 8.97 10.18
N SER A 224 -12.50 9.50 9.11
CA SER A 224 -13.94 9.76 9.06
C SER A 224 -14.77 8.48 8.87
N VAL A 225 -14.13 7.39 8.42
CA VAL A 225 -14.79 6.10 8.13
C VAL A 225 -14.25 4.99 9.03
N LEU A 226 -12.93 4.89 9.18
CA LEU A 226 -12.28 3.79 9.88
C LEU A 226 -12.06 4.08 11.36
N ASN A 227 -12.59 3.20 12.20
CA ASN A 227 -12.21 3.09 13.61
C ASN A 227 -11.17 1.98 13.83
N ASP A 228 -11.22 0.94 13.00
CA ASP A 228 -10.32 -0.21 13.02
C ASP A 228 -9.63 -0.38 11.66
N PRO A 229 -8.45 -1.02 11.60
CA PRO A 229 -7.75 -1.27 10.36
C PRO A 229 -8.54 -2.17 9.40
N VAL A 230 -8.46 -1.86 8.10
CA VAL A 230 -9.06 -2.66 7.01
C VAL A 230 -7.96 -3.17 6.09
N ALA A 231 -7.94 -4.48 5.86
CA ALA A 231 -6.93 -5.14 5.04
C ALA A 231 -7.30 -5.18 3.55
N ASP A 232 -6.28 -5.38 2.69
CA ASP A 232 -6.39 -5.65 1.25
C ASP A 232 -7.31 -4.63 0.52
N VAL A 233 -6.98 -3.34 0.65
CA VAL A 233 -7.67 -2.27 -0.08
C VAL A 233 -6.81 -1.85 -1.27
N PRO A 234 -7.29 -2.02 -2.53
CA PRO A 234 -6.64 -1.39 -3.68
C PRO A 234 -6.83 0.13 -3.62
N LEU A 235 -5.73 0.87 -3.50
CA LEU A 235 -5.70 2.33 -3.44
C LEU A 235 -5.45 2.91 -4.84
N LEU A 236 -6.22 3.92 -5.22
CA LEU A 236 -6.08 4.59 -6.51
C LEU A 236 -5.25 5.86 -6.34
N VAL A 237 -4.12 5.94 -7.04
CA VAL A 237 -3.30 7.15 -7.13
C VAL A 237 -3.46 7.74 -8.52
N ARG A 238 -3.81 9.04 -8.57
CA ARG A 238 -3.94 9.80 -9.82
C ARG A 238 -2.79 10.77 -9.97
N PHE A 239 -2.23 10.79 -11.17
CA PHE A 239 -1.11 11.63 -11.56
C PHE A 239 -1.57 12.61 -12.63
N THR A 240 -1.22 13.87 -12.43
CA THR A 240 -1.44 14.95 -13.38
C THR A 240 -0.20 15.85 -13.40
N SER A 241 -0.09 16.74 -14.38
CA SER A 241 1.00 17.72 -14.42
C SER A 241 1.06 18.63 -13.18
N SER A 242 0.01 18.68 -12.34
CA SER A 242 0.04 19.45 -11.08
C SER A 242 0.71 18.71 -9.93
N ASN A 243 0.86 17.39 -10.00
CA ASN A 243 1.42 16.59 -8.91
C ASN A 243 2.56 15.65 -9.32
N PHE A 244 2.86 15.54 -10.61
CA PHE A 244 3.89 14.66 -11.15
C PHE A 244 4.52 15.23 -12.44
N ASN A 245 5.82 14.98 -12.64
CA ASN A 245 6.54 15.35 -13.85
C ASN A 245 6.67 14.16 -14.80
N PHE A 246 5.77 14.05 -15.77
CA PHE A 246 5.75 12.95 -16.75
C PHE A 246 6.99 12.88 -17.66
N SER A 247 7.79 13.96 -17.76
CA SER A 247 9.02 13.93 -18.56
C SER A 247 10.17 13.12 -17.94
N GLU A 248 10.00 12.69 -16.69
CA GLU A 248 11.01 11.94 -15.92
C GLU A 248 10.82 10.41 -15.99
N THR A 249 9.76 9.93 -16.65
CA THR A 249 9.44 8.50 -16.80
C THR A 249 9.56 8.04 -18.24
N GLU A 250 9.68 6.73 -18.44
CA GLU A 250 9.49 6.08 -19.72
C GLU A 250 8.03 6.19 -20.21
N SER A 251 7.81 5.96 -21.50
CA SER A 251 6.55 6.33 -22.17
C SER A 251 5.30 5.63 -21.66
N GLY A 252 5.42 4.41 -21.14
CA GLY A 252 4.33 3.66 -20.53
C GLY A 252 4.44 3.59 -19.00
N GLY A 253 5.32 4.37 -18.38
CA GLY A 253 5.60 4.31 -16.93
C GLY A 253 6.27 3.00 -16.52
N GLU A 254 7.00 2.36 -17.44
CA GLU A 254 7.67 1.07 -17.20
C GLU A 254 8.64 1.15 -16.02
N ASP A 255 9.22 2.33 -15.83
CA ASP A 255 10.13 2.69 -14.77
C ASP A 255 9.42 3.33 -13.56
N ILE A 256 8.25 2.85 -13.17
CA ILE A 256 7.59 3.26 -11.92
C ILE A 256 7.55 2.09 -10.94
N ARG A 257 7.87 2.34 -9.66
CA ARG A 257 7.72 1.36 -8.57
C ARG A 257 7.13 2.00 -7.32
N PHE A 258 6.42 1.18 -6.55
CA PHE A 258 5.83 1.56 -5.27
C PHE A 258 6.36 0.69 -4.14
N PHE A 259 6.55 1.28 -2.97
CA PHE A 259 7.04 0.62 -1.76
C PHE A 259 6.27 1.11 -0.54
N ASP A 260 6.13 0.27 0.48
CA ASP A 260 5.62 0.71 1.77
C ASP A 260 6.65 1.57 2.53
N ALA A 261 6.27 2.06 3.71
CA ALA A 261 7.12 2.88 4.57
C ALA A 261 8.44 2.20 5.00
N TRP A 262 8.52 0.87 4.88
CA TRP A 262 9.68 0.05 5.25
C TRP A 262 10.53 -0.36 4.04
N GLY A 263 10.14 0.04 2.82
CA GLY A 263 10.84 -0.30 1.59
C GLY A 263 10.42 -1.66 1.01
N LYS A 264 9.36 -2.30 1.49
CA LYS A 264 8.79 -3.50 0.87
C LYS A 264 8.12 -3.12 -0.45
N PRO A 265 8.44 -3.77 -1.59
CA PRO A 265 7.75 -3.53 -2.85
C PRO A 265 6.25 -3.80 -2.74
N LEU A 266 5.44 -2.88 -3.23
CA LEU A 266 3.99 -3.02 -3.33
C LEU A 266 3.60 -3.46 -4.73
N LYS A 267 2.58 -4.31 -4.82
CA LYS A 267 1.99 -4.72 -6.10
C LYS A 267 1.11 -3.59 -6.61
N PHE A 268 1.19 -3.32 -7.91
CA PHE A 268 0.44 -2.24 -8.53
C PHE A 268 0.00 -2.58 -9.94
N GLU A 269 -0.98 -1.85 -10.43
CA GLU A 269 -1.40 -1.78 -11.82
C GLU A 269 -1.25 -0.34 -12.28
N LEU A 270 -0.60 -0.12 -13.42
CA LEU A 270 -0.75 1.11 -14.18
C LEU A 270 -1.92 0.91 -15.15
N GLU A 271 -3.08 1.44 -14.77
CA GLU A 271 -4.29 1.39 -15.60
C GLU A 271 -4.12 2.31 -16.81
N ARG A 272 -3.56 3.50 -16.58
CA ARG A 272 -3.20 4.45 -17.63
C ARG A 272 -1.90 5.16 -17.28
N TRP A 273 -1.08 5.38 -18.30
CA TRP A 273 0.04 6.30 -18.28
C TRP A 273 0.15 6.99 -19.64
N ASP A 274 -0.36 8.22 -19.73
CA ASP A 274 -0.41 9.01 -20.96
C ASP A 274 0.47 10.26 -20.80
N LEU A 275 1.67 10.20 -21.38
CA LEU A 275 2.60 11.33 -21.43
C LEU A 275 2.03 12.56 -22.15
N GLN A 276 1.24 12.35 -23.21
CA GLN A 276 0.75 13.43 -24.06
C GLN A 276 -0.29 14.26 -23.32
N SER A 277 -1.20 13.60 -22.62
CA SER A 277 -2.22 14.27 -21.80
C SER A 277 -1.72 14.60 -20.38
N SER A 278 -0.54 14.08 -19.99
CA SER A 278 -0.02 14.15 -18.62
C SER A 278 -1.04 13.63 -17.61
N LEU A 279 -1.57 12.44 -17.88
CA LEU A 279 -2.54 11.74 -17.04
C LEU A 279 -2.03 10.35 -16.70
N GLY A 280 -2.15 9.94 -15.44
CA GLY A 280 -1.81 8.61 -15.00
C GLY A 280 -2.70 8.11 -13.86
N GLU A 281 -2.99 6.82 -13.88
CA GLU A 281 -3.82 6.14 -12.88
C GLU A 281 -3.11 4.85 -12.48
N ALA A 282 -2.80 4.73 -11.20
CA ALA A 282 -2.18 3.54 -10.62
C ALA A 282 -3.04 2.97 -9.50
N TRP A 283 -3.37 1.69 -9.59
CA TRP A 283 -3.94 0.94 -8.47
C TRP A 283 -2.82 0.28 -7.70
N ILE A 284 -2.77 0.47 -6.39
CA ILE A 284 -1.73 -0.06 -5.51
C ILE A 284 -2.39 -0.97 -4.48
N ARG A 285 -1.94 -2.22 -4.39
CA ARG A 285 -2.34 -3.11 -3.31
C ARG A 285 -1.67 -2.65 -2.03
N PHE A 286 -2.49 -2.18 -1.09
CA PHE A 286 -2.04 -1.72 0.21
C PHE A 286 -2.52 -2.70 1.29
N ASP A 287 -1.56 -3.25 2.04
CA ASP A 287 -1.82 -4.39 2.96
C ASP A 287 -2.86 -4.06 4.02
N THR A 288 -2.76 -2.88 4.64
CA THR A 288 -3.67 -2.47 5.72
C THR A 288 -3.81 -0.96 5.77
N LEU A 289 -5.04 -0.49 5.56
CA LEU A 289 -5.43 0.90 5.79
C LEU A 289 -5.84 1.06 7.26
N SER A 290 -5.20 1.98 7.97
CA SER A 290 -5.46 2.23 9.40
C SER A 290 -5.73 3.71 9.65
N PRO A 291 -6.44 4.07 10.74
CA PRO A 291 -6.70 5.47 11.09
C PRO A 291 -5.45 6.16 11.69
N SER A 292 -4.34 6.13 10.96
CA SER A 292 -3.04 6.71 11.31
C SER A 292 -2.42 7.40 10.11
N SER A 293 -1.33 8.14 10.32
CA SER A 293 -0.53 8.65 9.20
C SER A 293 0.10 7.48 8.47
N GLN A 294 -0.13 7.41 7.15
CA GLN A 294 0.39 6.36 6.27
C GLN A 294 0.80 6.99 4.94
N PHE A 295 1.81 6.42 4.29
CA PHE A 295 2.28 6.86 2.98
C PHE A 295 2.86 5.70 2.19
N ILE A 296 2.98 5.91 0.88
CA ILE A 296 3.61 5.02 -0.10
C ILE A 296 4.83 5.75 -0.65
N PHE A 297 5.96 5.06 -0.78
CA PHE A 297 7.08 5.56 -1.57
C PHE A 297 6.88 5.19 -3.04
N MET A 298 6.96 6.17 -3.92
CA MET A 298 7.09 5.98 -5.36
C MET A 298 8.54 6.23 -5.77
N ARG A 299 9.09 5.42 -6.68
CA ARG A 299 10.41 5.62 -7.30
C ARG A 299 10.30 5.50 -8.81
N TRP A 300 11.04 6.32 -9.56
CA TRP A 300 11.07 6.31 -11.02
C TRP A 300 12.40 6.83 -11.61
N GLY A 301 12.51 6.88 -12.94
CA GLY A 301 13.67 7.37 -13.67
C GLY A 301 14.72 6.29 -13.98
N ASN A 302 14.30 5.02 -13.99
CA ASN A 302 15.17 3.90 -14.31
C ASN A 302 14.90 3.41 -15.73
N LYS A 303 15.60 3.99 -16.69
CA LYS A 303 15.37 3.78 -18.14
C LYS A 303 15.51 2.33 -18.61
N GLY A 304 16.16 1.46 -17.83
CA GLY A 304 16.28 0.04 -18.16
C GLY A 304 15.14 -0.83 -17.60
N ALA A 305 14.31 -0.29 -16.71
CA ALA A 305 13.29 -1.06 -16.00
C ALA A 305 12.21 -1.58 -16.97
N GLN A 306 11.88 -2.86 -16.83
CA GLN A 306 10.66 -3.41 -17.44
C GLN A 306 9.44 -2.95 -16.66
N SER A 307 8.26 -2.98 -17.27
CA SER A 307 7.02 -2.68 -16.54
C SER A 307 6.84 -3.60 -15.33
N GLY A 308 6.57 -3.00 -14.17
CA GLY A 308 6.21 -3.72 -12.93
C GLY A 308 4.70 -3.87 -12.72
N SER A 309 3.88 -3.48 -13.70
CA SER A 309 2.42 -3.53 -13.60
C SER A 309 1.93 -4.98 -13.56
N GLU A 310 1.26 -5.34 -12.47
CA GLU A 310 0.75 -6.68 -12.15
C GLU A 310 -0.73 -6.59 -11.69
N PRO A 311 -1.69 -6.31 -12.61
CA PRO A 311 -3.11 -6.13 -12.29
C PRO A 311 -3.70 -7.26 -11.43
N SER A 312 -3.38 -8.52 -11.77
CA SER A 312 -3.92 -9.68 -11.07
C SER A 312 -3.37 -9.86 -9.65
N MET A 313 -2.25 -9.21 -9.33
CA MET A 313 -1.72 -9.18 -7.97
C MET A 313 -2.35 -8.07 -7.13
N VAL A 314 -2.90 -7.03 -7.77
CA VAL A 314 -3.70 -5.98 -7.11
C VAL A 314 -5.11 -6.47 -6.83
N PHE A 315 -5.75 -7.03 -7.86
CA PHE A 315 -7.11 -7.57 -7.80
C PHE A 315 -7.07 -9.10 -7.65
N ASP A 316 -6.44 -9.53 -6.56
CA ASP A 316 -6.12 -10.93 -6.31
C ASP A 316 -7.38 -11.76 -5.96
N THR A 317 -7.50 -12.91 -6.61
CA THR A 317 -8.57 -13.88 -6.34
C THR A 317 -8.51 -14.47 -4.94
N ALA A 318 -7.32 -14.51 -4.31
CA ALA A 318 -7.16 -14.92 -2.91
C ALA A 318 -7.74 -13.89 -1.93
N SER A 319 -7.76 -12.61 -2.30
CA SER A 319 -8.41 -11.53 -1.55
C SER A 319 -9.90 -11.34 -1.93
N GLY A 320 -10.46 -12.32 -2.63
CA GLY A 320 -11.89 -12.41 -2.91
C GLY A 320 -12.35 -11.74 -4.20
N PHE A 321 -11.47 -11.14 -5.01
CA PHE A 321 -11.86 -10.62 -6.32
C PHE A 321 -12.20 -11.77 -7.29
N ARG A 322 -13.19 -11.56 -8.16
CA ARG A 322 -13.65 -12.53 -9.15
C ARG A 322 -13.70 -11.96 -10.57
N GLY A 323 -13.88 -10.65 -10.71
CA GLY A 323 -13.71 -9.94 -11.98
C GLY A 323 -13.60 -8.45 -11.73
N VAL A 324 -12.70 -7.77 -12.44
CA VAL A 324 -12.48 -6.32 -12.35
C VAL A 324 -12.25 -5.78 -13.75
N TRP A 325 -13.14 -4.90 -14.21
CA TRP A 325 -13.04 -4.26 -15.51
C TRP A 325 -13.06 -2.73 -15.35
N HIS A 326 -11.93 -2.10 -15.65
CA HIS A 326 -11.76 -0.63 -15.72
C HIS A 326 -12.41 -0.03 -16.97
N LEU A 327 -12.82 -0.87 -17.93
CA LEU A 327 -13.44 -0.47 -19.19
C LEU A 327 -12.56 0.36 -20.15
N THR A 328 -11.24 0.41 -19.96
CA THR A 328 -10.32 1.29 -20.70
C THR A 328 -10.01 0.91 -22.17
N GLY A 329 -10.83 0.08 -22.82
CA GLY A 329 -10.58 -0.41 -24.19
C GLY A 329 -11.41 0.29 -25.27
N GLU A 330 -10.79 0.84 -26.32
CA GLU A 330 -11.47 1.32 -27.53
C GLU A 330 -10.87 0.66 -28.78
N SER A 331 -11.74 0.28 -29.72
CA SER A 331 -11.32 -0.19 -31.04
C SER A 331 -12.38 0.15 -32.09
N ASP A 332 -11.94 0.33 -33.34
CA ASP A 332 -12.86 0.57 -34.46
C ASP A 332 -13.80 -0.62 -34.68
N GLY A 333 -15.01 -0.33 -35.17
CA GLY A 333 -16.03 -1.34 -35.38
C GLY A 333 -16.77 -1.73 -34.10
N VAL A 334 -17.46 -2.88 -34.16
CA VAL A 334 -18.17 -3.53 -33.06
C VAL A 334 -17.84 -5.02 -33.10
N ARG A 335 -18.03 -5.74 -31.98
CA ARG A 335 -17.70 -7.18 -31.82
C ARG A 335 -16.22 -7.46 -31.69
N ASN A 336 -15.49 -6.54 -31.08
CA ASN A 336 -14.09 -6.77 -30.72
C ASN A 336 -14.03 -7.72 -29.51
N HIS A 337 -13.47 -8.91 -29.71
CA HIS A 337 -13.40 -9.93 -28.67
C HIS A 337 -12.34 -9.61 -27.61
N GLY A 338 -12.73 -9.74 -26.34
CA GLY A 338 -11.86 -9.52 -25.18
C GLY A 338 -11.24 -8.12 -25.14
N LEU A 339 -11.93 -7.10 -25.63
CA LEU A 339 -11.47 -5.70 -25.62
C LEU A 339 -11.33 -5.19 -24.19
N TYR A 340 -12.31 -5.49 -23.34
CA TYR A 340 -12.36 -5.03 -21.95
C TYR A 340 -11.66 -6.02 -21.05
N LYS A 341 -10.46 -5.67 -20.58
CA LYS A 341 -9.61 -6.60 -19.82
C LYS A 341 -10.13 -6.81 -18.40
N ASP A 342 -10.16 -8.08 -17.99
CA ASP A 342 -10.33 -8.45 -16.58
C ASP A 342 -8.96 -8.39 -15.90
N ALA A 343 -8.84 -7.51 -14.90
CA ALA A 343 -7.60 -7.30 -14.16
C ALA A 343 -7.28 -8.46 -13.20
N THR A 344 -8.19 -9.42 -12.97
CA THR A 344 -7.95 -10.55 -12.06
C THR A 344 -7.21 -11.72 -12.74
N PHE A 345 -6.81 -12.72 -11.94
CA PHE A 345 -6.25 -13.98 -12.49
C PHE A 345 -7.23 -14.77 -13.36
N ASN A 346 -8.55 -14.52 -13.28
CA ASN A 346 -9.53 -15.20 -14.12
C ASN A 346 -9.43 -14.78 -15.59
N ARG A 347 -8.97 -13.54 -15.86
CA ARG A 347 -8.78 -12.99 -17.21
C ARG A 347 -10.04 -13.14 -18.08
N ASN A 348 -11.22 -13.06 -17.48
CA ASN A 348 -12.49 -13.21 -18.17
C ASN A 348 -12.88 -11.91 -18.87
N ASN A 349 -12.18 -11.62 -19.97
CA ASN A 349 -12.31 -10.36 -20.70
C ASN A 349 -13.69 -10.20 -21.34
N GLY A 350 -14.18 -8.96 -21.42
CA GLY A 350 -15.45 -8.61 -22.05
C GLY A 350 -15.31 -8.35 -23.56
N ASP A 351 -16.29 -8.84 -24.31
CA ASP A 351 -16.50 -8.59 -25.73
C ASP A 351 -17.32 -7.31 -25.95
N ASP A 352 -16.88 -6.53 -26.93
CA ASP A 352 -17.44 -5.23 -27.25
C ASP A 352 -18.65 -5.30 -28.20
N TYR A 353 -19.76 -4.65 -27.84
CA TYR A 353 -20.88 -4.39 -28.74
C TYR A 353 -21.29 -2.89 -28.71
N ILE A 354 -20.36 -2.01 -28.38
CA ILE A 354 -20.54 -0.56 -28.19
C ILE A 354 -20.35 0.20 -29.51
N ARG A 355 -21.33 1.02 -29.89
CA ARG A 355 -21.26 1.93 -31.04
C ARG A 355 -20.96 3.37 -30.64
N ALA A 356 -21.38 3.76 -29.42
CA ALA A 356 -21.01 5.05 -28.87
C ALA A 356 -19.48 5.15 -28.70
N ARG A 357 -18.97 6.39 -28.67
CA ARG A 357 -17.53 6.68 -28.60
C ARG A 357 -17.16 7.60 -27.44
N GLY A 358 -18.11 7.88 -26.56
CA GLY A 358 -17.83 8.63 -25.34
C GLY A 358 -17.03 7.77 -24.36
N LEU A 359 -15.91 8.31 -23.87
CA LEU A 359 -15.00 7.65 -22.94
C LEU A 359 -14.95 8.33 -21.58
N GLU A 360 -16.04 8.99 -21.19
CA GLU A 360 -16.12 9.61 -19.87
C GLU A 360 -16.13 8.52 -18.80
N GLY A 361 -15.24 8.64 -17.82
CA GLY A 361 -15.12 7.77 -16.65
C GLY A 361 -14.91 8.56 -15.37
N VAL A 362 -15.01 7.86 -14.25
CA VAL A 362 -14.70 8.36 -12.91
C VAL A 362 -13.22 8.14 -12.60
N ASN A 363 -12.68 7.01 -13.05
CA ASN A 363 -11.27 6.64 -12.94
C ASN A 363 -10.78 6.28 -14.35
N GLY A 364 -9.84 7.06 -14.89
CA GLY A 364 -9.45 6.85 -16.28
C GLY A 364 -10.65 6.96 -17.25
N PRO A 365 -10.53 6.36 -18.44
CA PRO A 365 -11.61 6.29 -19.43
C PRO A 365 -12.65 5.21 -19.11
N GLY A 366 -13.91 5.60 -18.94
CA GLY A 366 -15.08 4.70 -18.91
C GLY A 366 -15.67 4.48 -20.31
N HIS A 367 -16.92 4.00 -20.40
CA HIS A 367 -17.63 3.86 -21.69
C HIS A 367 -19.05 4.39 -21.69
N GLN A 368 -19.41 5.02 -22.80
CA GLN A 368 -20.76 5.43 -23.13
C GLN A 368 -21.59 4.28 -23.73
N PHE A 369 -22.87 4.26 -23.40
CA PHE A 369 -23.89 3.38 -23.98
C PHE A 369 -25.00 4.24 -24.59
N ASN A 370 -25.38 3.94 -25.83
CA ASN A 370 -26.27 4.77 -26.65
C ASN A 370 -27.78 4.64 -26.35
N GLY A 371 -28.17 3.87 -25.34
CA GLY A 371 -29.58 3.68 -25.01
C GLY A 371 -30.38 2.79 -25.95
N THR A 372 -29.77 2.19 -26.96
CA THR A 372 -30.48 1.42 -27.98
C THR A 372 -29.98 -0.02 -28.07
N ASN A 373 -28.70 -0.22 -28.34
CA ASN A 373 -28.16 -1.54 -28.72
C ASN A 373 -26.70 -1.78 -28.32
N ASP A 374 -26.20 -0.95 -27.41
CA ASP A 374 -24.84 -1.04 -26.89
C ASP A 374 -24.81 -1.88 -25.61
N TYR A 375 -23.87 -2.82 -25.55
CA TYR A 375 -23.60 -3.63 -24.36
C TYR A 375 -22.16 -4.17 -24.39
N ILE A 376 -21.70 -4.66 -23.24
CA ILE A 376 -20.49 -5.47 -23.14
C ILE A 376 -20.90 -6.87 -22.70
N LEU A 377 -20.41 -7.90 -23.38
CA LEU A 377 -20.67 -9.30 -23.05
C LEU A 377 -19.43 -9.92 -22.40
N ILE A 378 -19.56 -10.32 -21.15
CA ILE A 378 -18.53 -11.09 -20.45
C ILE A 378 -18.97 -12.57 -20.46
N PRO A 379 -18.16 -13.49 -21.00
CA PRO A 379 -18.49 -14.91 -21.04
C PRO A 379 -18.75 -15.53 -19.66
N GLY A 380 -19.50 -16.62 -19.65
CA GLY A 380 -19.75 -17.41 -18.44
C GLY A 380 -18.47 -17.95 -17.83
N HIS A 381 -18.39 -17.93 -16.50
CA HIS A 381 -17.23 -18.41 -15.75
C HIS A 381 -17.65 -18.89 -14.36
N ASP A 382 -17.04 -19.98 -13.90
CA ASP A 382 -17.41 -20.62 -12.62
C ASP A 382 -17.10 -19.74 -11.40
N ALA A 383 -16.23 -18.72 -11.57
CA ALA A 383 -15.93 -17.72 -10.54
C ALA A 383 -17.15 -16.89 -10.10
N TYR A 384 -18.24 -16.89 -10.87
CA TYR A 384 -19.48 -16.17 -10.56
C TYR A 384 -20.59 -17.09 -10.04
N ASN A 385 -20.29 -18.38 -9.84
CA ASN A 385 -21.20 -19.29 -9.17
C ASN A 385 -21.15 -19.03 -7.65
N PHE A 386 -22.04 -18.17 -7.17
CA PHE A 386 -22.11 -17.82 -5.75
C PHE A 386 -23.03 -18.73 -4.95
N GLY A 387 -23.88 -19.54 -5.60
CA GLY A 387 -24.90 -20.34 -4.94
C GLY A 387 -25.72 -19.48 -3.96
N THR A 388 -25.81 -19.92 -2.70
CA THR A 388 -26.36 -19.13 -1.57
C THR A 388 -25.30 -18.38 -0.77
N GLY A 389 -24.04 -18.40 -1.19
CA GLY A 389 -22.90 -17.80 -0.49
C GLY A 389 -22.80 -16.27 -0.63
N PRO A 390 -21.87 -15.63 0.08
CA PRO A 390 -21.71 -14.18 0.00
C PRO A 390 -21.14 -13.74 -1.35
N PHE A 391 -21.43 -12.49 -1.71
CA PHE A 391 -20.78 -11.82 -2.84
C PHE A 391 -20.88 -10.30 -2.69
N THR A 392 -20.03 -9.59 -3.41
CA THR A 392 -20.11 -8.14 -3.58
C THR A 392 -20.01 -7.78 -5.06
N ILE A 393 -20.92 -6.94 -5.55
CA ILE A 393 -20.87 -6.36 -6.91
C ILE A 393 -20.87 -4.85 -6.78
N SER A 394 -19.95 -4.17 -7.45
CA SER A 394 -19.87 -2.70 -7.46
C SER A 394 -19.61 -2.17 -8.85
N LEU A 395 -20.13 -0.97 -9.15
CA LEU A 395 -19.84 -0.24 -10.38
C LEU A 395 -20.09 1.25 -10.19
N TRP A 396 -19.51 2.06 -11.06
CA TRP A 396 -19.90 3.44 -11.26
C TRP A 396 -20.81 3.55 -12.48
N PHE A 397 -21.83 4.40 -12.38
CA PHE A 397 -22.75 4.64 -13.49
C PHE A 397 -23.22 6.09 -13.55
N LYS A 398 -23.56 6.53 -14.76
CA LYS A 398 -24.23 7.80 -15.03
C LYS A 398 -25.35 7.59 -16.03
N VAL A 399 -26.61 7.81 -15.63
CA VAL A 399 -27.77 7.70 -16.53
C VAL A 399 -28.07 9.06 -17.15
N THR A 400 -28.20 9.12 -18.47
CA THR A 400 -28.57 10.32 -19.23
C THR A 400 -29.97 10.25 -19.84
N GLU A 401 -30.61 9.07 -19.84
CA GLU A 401 -31.95 8.85 -20.38
C GLU A 401 -32.95 8.35 -19.33
N GLN A 402 -34.10 9.01 -19.23
CA GLN A 402 -35.17 8.70 -18.28
C GLN A 402 -36.06 7.54 -18.76
N LYS A 403 -35.52 6.33 -18.64
CA LYS A 403 -36.18 5.05 -18.96
C LYS A 403 -35.66 3.97 -18.00
N ARG A 404 -36.12 2.73 -18.17
CA ARG A 404 -35.45 1.60 -17.51
C ARG A 404 -34.09 1.36 -18.15
N ASN A 405 -33.03 1.35 -17.34
CA ASN A 405 -31.67 1.02 -17.78
C ASN A 405 -31.17 -0.18 -16.97
N ASP A 406 -30.85 -1.28 -17.64
CA ASP A 406 -30.19 -2.43 -17.01
C ASP A 406 -28.67 -2.18 -17.07
N LEU A 407 -28.05 -1.97 -15.90
CA LEU A 407 -26.63 -1.56 -15.77
C LEU A 407 -25.71 -2.78 -15.77
N PHE A 408 -26.11 -3.81 -15.03
CA PHE A 408 -25.41 -5.08 -14.89
C PHE A 408 -26.45 -6.19 -14.87
N ILE A 409 -26.30 -7.19 -15.71
CA ILE A 409 -27.12 -8.41 -15.70
C ILE A 409 -26.19 -9.62 -15.64
N TYR A 410 -26.41 -10.51 -14.68
CA TYR A 410 -25.81 -11.84 -14.68
C TYR A 410 -26.90 -12.87 -14.95
N LYS A 411 -26.83 -13.51 -16.11
CA LYS A 411 -27.61 -14.72 -16.44
C LYS A 411 -26.83 -15.91 -15.94
N PHE A 412 -27.35 -16.64 -14.97
CA PHE A 412 -26.60 -17.72 -14.32
C PHE A 412 -27.09 -19.11 -14.68
N ASP A 413 -28.34 -19.28 -15.10
CA ASP A 413 -28.86 -20.58 -15.56
C ASP A 413 -29.59 -20.50 -16.91
N SER A 414 -29.80 -21.67 -17.51
CA SER A 414 -30.50 -21.84 -18.79
C SER A 414 -32.03 -21.79 -18.67
N GLU A 415 -32.58 -21.76 -17.45
CA GLU A 415 -34.01 -21.72 -17.13
C GLU A 415 -34.51 -20.29 -16.82
N ASN A 416 -33.76 -19.26 -17.24
CA ASN A 416 -34.00 -17.82 -17.04
C ASN A 416 -33.62 -17.28 -15.66
N GLY A 417 -32.81 -17.99 -14.89
CA GLY A 417 -32.16 -17.51 -13.68
C GLY A 417 -31.27 -16.31 -13.99
N LYS A 418 -31.66 -15.16 -13.47
CA LYS A 418 -30.94 -13.91 -13.69
C LYS A 418 -30.98 -13.01 -12.47
N MET A 419 -29.92 -12.23 -12.31
CA MET A 419 -29.87 -11.11 -11.38
C MET A 419 -29.39 -9.86 -12.09
N GLY A 420 -29.66 -8.69 -11.51
CA GLY A 420 -29.14 -7.46 -12.08
C GLY A 420 -29.30 -6.22 -11.23
N ILE A 421 -28.54 -5.20 -11.57
CA ILE A 421 -28.64 -3.84 -11.04
C ILE A 421 -29.26 -2.98 -12.15
N SER A 422 -30.37 -2.33 -11.85
CA SER A 422 -31.14 -1.55 -12.83
C SER A 422 -31.60 -0.22 -12.25
N SER A 423 -31.69 0.79 -13.11
CA SER A 423 -32.40 2.05 -12.80
C SER A 423 -33.80 2.04 -13.40
N GLY A 424 -34.77 2.59 -12.67
CA GLY A 424 -36.12 2.83 -13.14
C GLY A 424 -36.25 4.13 -13.95
N PRO A 425 -37.35 4.29 -14.72
CA PRO A 425 -37.66 5.52 -15.45
C PRO A 425 -37.93 6.72 -14.53
N ASP A 426 -38.16 6.47 -13.24
CA ASP A 426 -38.37 7.46 -12.19
C ASP A 426 -37.09 7.76 -11.39
N GLY A 427 -35.94 7.22 -11.82
CA GLY A 427 -34.65 7.38 -11.16
C GLY A 427 -34.46 6.48 -9.93
N THR A 428 -35.38 5.55 -9.64
CA THR A 428 -35.16 4.52 -8.61
C THR A 428 -34.02 3.60 -9.00
N LEU A 429 -33.33 3.02 -8.01
CA LEU A 429 -32.27 2.04 -8.21
C LEU A 429 -32.68 0.74 -7.52
N PHE A 430 -32.53 -0.39 -8.19
CA PHE A 430 -32.89 -1.67 -7.61
C PHE A 430 -31.94 -2.77 -8.06
N PHE A 431 -31.61 -3.64 -7.11
CA PHE A 431 -31.00 -4.92 -7.39
C PHE A 431 -32.05 -6.01 -7.22
N TRP A 432 -32.03 -6.99 -8.12
CA TRP A 432 -33.04 -8.03 -8.18
C TRP A 432 -32.44 -9.35 -8.63
N ALA A 433 -33.07 -10.45 -8.21
CA ALA A 433 -32.87 -11.77 -8.81
C ALA A 433 -34.23 -12.44 -9.05
N SER A 434 -34.26 -13.28 -10.08
CA SER A 434 -35.39 -14.12 -10.43
C SER A 434 -34.86 -15.48 -10.84
N ALA A 435 -35.13 -16.52 -10.04
CA ALA A 435 -34.76 -17.92 -10.33
C ALA A 435 -35.65 -18.90 -9.57
N ALA A 436 -35.95 -20.06 -10.17
CA ALA A 436 -36.68 -21.17 -9.52
C ALA A 436 -37.96 -20.78 -8.74
N GLY A 437 -38.69 -19.77 -9.21
CA GLY A 437 -39.92 -19.26 -8.56
C GLY A 437 -39.70 -18.27 -7.42
N VAL A 438 -38.44 -17.89 -7.14
CA VAL A 438 -38.05 -16.82 -6.20
C VAL A 438 -37.82 -15.52 -6.96
N THR A 439 -38.38 -14.43 -6.45
CA THR A 439 -38.09 -13.06 -6.90
C THR A 439 -37.67 -12.23 -5.69
N ASP A 440 -36.40 -11.88 -5.63
CA ASP A 440 -35.85 -11.02 -4.58
C ASP A 440 -35.56 -9.64 -5.15
N THR A 441 -35.80 -8.60 -4.36
CA THR A 441 -35.50 -7.22 -4.76
C THR A 441 -35.14 -6.38 -3.55
N VAL A 442 -34.02 -5.67 -3.65
CA VAL A 442 -33.65 -4.57 -2.74
C VAL A 442 -33.61 -3.28 -3.55
N CYS A 443 -34.35 -2.27 -3.10
CA CYS A 443 -34.53 -1.05 -3.86
C CYS A 443 -34.25 0.20 -3.03
N ARG A 444 -33.66 1.20 -3.67
CA ARG A 444 -33.66 2.58 -3.21
C ARG A 444 -34.85 3.27 -3.88
N SER A 445 -35.90 3.53 -3.10
CA SER A 445 -37.12 4.19 -3.59
C SER A 445 -36.97 5.70 -3.78
N SER A 446 -36.00 6.32 -3.10
CA SER A 446 -35.63 7.72 -3.39
C SER A 446 -35.00 7.79 -4.79
N PRO A 447 -35.46 8.68 -5.68
CA PRO A 447 -34.84 8.84 -6.99
C PRO A 447 -33.39 9.35 -6.93
N LEU A 448 -32.60 8.96 -7.91
CA LEU A 448 -31.31 9.55 -8.25
C LEU A 448 -31.50 10.57 -9.38
N GLY A 449 -30.67 11.61 -9.41
CA GLY A 449 -30.69 12.58 -10.49
C GLY A 449 -30.07 12.01 -11.76
N SER A 450 -30.48 12.49 -12.93
CA SER A 450 -29.78 12.17 -14.19
C SER A 450 -28.49 12.98 -14.35
N ASP A 451 -27.63 12.51 -15.25
CA ASP A 451 -26.38 13.13 -15.67
C ASP A 451 -25.42 13.41 -14.50
N LYS A 452 -25.36 12.46 -13.57
CA LYS A 452 -24.43 12.44 -12.45
C LYS A 452 -23.85 11.04 -12.26
N TRP A 453 -22.58 10.98 -11.91
CA TRP A 453 -21.93 9.74 -11.51
C TRP A 453 -22.40 9.33 -10.12
N TYR A 454 -22.77 8.06 -9.99
CA TYR A 454 -23.07 7.40 -8.74
C TYR A 454 -22.25 6.12 -8.65
N SER A 455 -21.74 5.82 -7.47
CA SER A 455 -21.23 4.50 -7.14
C SER A 455 -22.36 3.67 -6.55
N VAL A 456 -22.54 2.44 -7.02
CA VAL A 456 -23.42 1.47 -6.39
C VAL A 456 -22.60 0.28 -5.94
N SER A 457 -22.86 -0.21 -4.73
CA SER A 457 -22.35 -1.48 -4.25
C SER A 457 -23.50 -2.30 -3.69
N LEU A 458 -23.51 -3.57 -4.04
CA LEU A 458 -24.42 -4.56 -3.51
C LEU A 458 -23.60 -5.60 -2.79
N VAL A 459 -23.97 -5.90 -1.55
CA VAL A 459 -23.34 -6.93 -0.73
C VAL A 459 -24.40 -7.93 -0.30
N ARG A 460 -24.24 -9.21 -0.67
CA ARG A 460 -25.01 -10.31 -0.06
C ARG A 460 -24.15 -10.97 1.01
N GLY A 461 -24.67 -11.01 2.23
CA GLY A 461 -24.02 -11.66 3.37
C GLY A 461 -24.32 -13.15 3.48
N LYS A 462 -23.60 -13.84 4.38
CA LYS A 462 -23.80 -15.27 4.65
C LYS A 462 -25.17 -15.58 5.27
N ASP A 463 -25.82 -14.57 5.84
CA ASP A 463 -27.16 -14.62 6.42
C ASP A 463 -28.29 -14.48 5.38
N LEU A 464 -27.94 -14.41 4.08
CA LEU A 464 -28.87 -14.15 2.97
C LEU A 464 -29.52 -12.77 3.04
N THR A 465 -28.86 -11.78 3.65
CA THR A 465 -29.26 -10.38 3.56
C THR A 465 -28.48 -9.68 2.44
N ALA A 466 -29.18 -9.05 1.50
CA ALA A 466 -28.59 -8.13 0.55
C ALA A 466 -28.66 -6.68 1.07
N LYS A 467 -27.53 -5.98 1.04
CA LYS A 467 -27.37 -4.58 1.40
C LYS A 467 -27.04 -3.78 0.14
N LEU A 468 -27.82 -2.74 -0.12
CA LEU A 468 -27.64 -1.83 -1.26
C LEU A 468 -27.05 -0.52 -0.77
N TYR A 469 -25.85 -0.20 -1.26
CA TYR A 469 -25.13 1.02 -0.97
C TYR A 469 -25.11 1.93 -2.20
N VAL A 470 -25.25 3.23 -1.98
CA VAL A 470 -25.05 4.26 -3.02
C VAL A 470 -24.11 5.30 -2.47
N ASN A 471 -23.04 5.61 -3.22
CA ASN A 471 -22.00 6.56 -2.82
C ASN A 471 -21.39 6.23 -1.44
N GLY A 472 -21.15 4.94 -1.17
CA GLY A 472 -20.60 4.46 0.10
C GLY A 472 -21.62 4.27 1.22
N GLU A 473 -22.81 4.89 1.13
CA GLU A 473 -23.81 4.86 2.21
C GLU A 473 -24.83 3.74 2.04
N LEU A 474 -25.17 3.04 3.13
CA LEU A 474 -26.24 2.03 3.13
C LEU A 474 -27.60 2.69 2.88
N THR A 475 -28.29 2.27 1.81
CA THR A 475 -29.59 2.84 1.44
C THR A 475 -30.77 1.93 1.76
N ASN A 476 -30.57 0.60 1.71
CA ASN A 476 -31.57 -0.38 2.06
C ASN A 476 -30.92 -1.75 2.27
N ASP A 477 -31.58 -2.59 3.06
CA ASP A 477 -31.24 -3.99 3.26
C ASP A 477 -32.51 -4.86 3.25
N ARG A 478 -32.42 -6.04 2.65
CA ARG A 478 -33.53 -6.99 2.53
C ARG A 478 -33.02 -8.42 2.49
N SER A 479 -33.89 -9.35 2.86
CA SER A 479 -33.64 -10.77 2.59
C SER A 479 -33.51 -10.98 1.08
N PHE A 480 -32.51 -11.76 0.70
CA PHE A 480 -32.13 -12.09 -0.67
C PHE A 480 -31.65 -13.55 -0.70
N THR A 481 -32.60 -14.43 -0.96
CA THR A 481 -32.50 -15.88 -0.82
C THR A 481 -32.25 -16.62 -2.14
N ALA A 482 -32.27 -15.92 -3.26
CA ALA A 482 -32.03 -16.49 -4.58
C ALA A 482 -30.73 -17.32 -4.62
N ASP A 483 -30.85 -18.55 -5.12
CA ASP A 483 -29.70 -19.43 -5.36
C ASP A 483 -29.07 -19.04 -6.71
N VAL A 484 -27.84 -18.56 -6.66
CA VAL A 484 -27.08 -18.04 -7.80
C VAL A 484 -26.11 -19.13 -8.26
N THR A 485 -26.66 -20.32 -8.50
CA THR A 485 -25.91 -21.43 -9.04
C THR A 485 -25.91 -21.34 -10.55
N GLY A 486 -24.72 -21.20 -11.13
CA GLY A 486 -24.54 -21.14 -12.57
C GLY A 486 -23.39 -22.00 -13.07
N SER A 487 -23.35 -22.19 -14.40
CA SER A 487 -22.26 -22.90 -15.09
C SER A 487 -21.65 -22.03 -16.17
N SER A 488 -20.36 -22.20 -16.46
CA SER A 488 -19.68 -21.48 -17.55
C SER A 488 -20.34 -21.68 -18.93
N GLU A 489 -21.01 -22.80 -19.18
CA GLU A 489 -21.69 -23.08 -20.46
C GLU A 489 -23.05 -22.39 -20.61
N SER A 490 -23.69 -22.04 -19.49
CA SER A 490 -25.07 -21.51 -19.45
C SER A 490 -25.17 -20.11 -18.86
N SER A 491 -24.04 -19.45 -18.60
CA SER A 491 -24.01 -18.15 -17.94
C SER A 491 -23.31 -17.09 -18.76
N CYS A 492 -23.66 -15.83 -18.52
CA CYS A 492 -22.94 -14.68 -19.03
C CYS A 492 -23.28 -13.44 -18.22
N ILE A 493 -22.39 -12.46 -18.25
CA ILE A 493 -22.64 -11.13 -17.72
C ILE A 493 -22.81 -10.17 -18.90
N ILE A 494 -23.80 -9.29 -18.79
CA ILE A 494 -24.07 -8.24 -19.78
C ILE A 494 -24.04 -6.91 -19.03
N LEU A 495 -23.18 -6.00 -19.49
CA LEU A 495 -23.10 -4.64 -18.96
C LEU A 495 -23.85 -3.69 -19.89
N GLY A 496 -24.66 -2.82 -19.31
CA GLY A 496 -25.37 -1.75 -20.02
C GLY A 496 -26.57 -2.17 -20.85
N SER A 497 -27.05 -3.41 -20.78
CA SER A 497 -28.33 -3.87 -21.35
C SER A 497 -28.77 -5.23 -20.73
N ASP A 498 -29.98 -5.69 -21.09
CA ASP A 498 -30.34 -7.11 -21.05
C ASP A 498 -30.51 -7.66 -22.49
N LEU A 499 -30.35 -8.97 -22.63
CA LEU A 499 -30.63 -9.71 -23.86
C LEU A 499 -31.79 -10.66 -23.59
N SER A 500 -32.86 -10.52 -24.37
CA SER A 500 -33.96 -11.49 -24.37
C SER A 500 -33.52 -12.85 -24.95
N PRO A 501 -34.31 -13.93 -24.79
CA PRO A 501 -33.93 -15.27 -25.25
C PRO A 501 -33.62 -15.38 -26.76
N ASP A 502 -34.19 -14.49 -27.59
CA ASP A 502 -33.89 -14.42 -29.03
C ASP A 502 -32.69 -13.51 -29.36
N SER A 503 -31.94 -13.09 -28.34
CA SER A 503 -30.81 -12.16 -28.42
C SER A 503 -31.17 -10.72 -28.81
N THR A 504 -32.44 -10.32 -28.71
CA THR A 504 -32.82 -8.91 -28.84
C THR A 504 -32.37 -8.12 -27.61
N VAL A 505 -31.70 -6.98 -27.85
CA VAL A 505 -31.28 -6.03 -26.80
C VAL A 505 -32.50 -5.28 -26.25
N ILE A 506 -32.62 -5.26 -24.92
CA ILE A 506 -33.72 -4.61 -24.19
C ILE A 506 -33.18 -3.86 -22.98
N ASN A 507 -33.93 -2.85 -22.52
CA ASN A 507 -33.59 -2.01 -21.36
C ASN A 507 -32.19 -1.37 -21.43
N SER A 508 -31.72 -1.06 -22.64
CA SER A 508 -30.36 -0.61 -22.91
C SER A 508 -30.05 0.71 -22.22
N LEU A 509 -28.91 0.79 -21.55
CA LEU A 509 -28.44 1.98 -20.85
C LEU A 509 -28.21 3.13 -21.83
N GLY A 510 -28.91 4.25 -21.61
CA GLY A 510 -28.50 5.55 -22.15
C GLY A 510 -27.67 6.28 -21.10
N GLY A 511 -26.34 6.25 -21.21
CA GLY A 511 -25.47 6.71 -20.14
C GLY A 511 -24.04 6.20 -20.23
N PHE A 512 -23.38 6.07 -19.07
CA PHE A 512 -21.99 5.64 -18.94
C PHE A 512 -21.84 4.62 -17.80
N LEU A 513 -20.90 3.69 -17.96
CA LEU A 513 -20.42 2.79 -16.90
C LEU A 513 -18.92 2.93 -16.75
N ASP A 514 -18.44 2.64 -15.55
CA ASP A 514 -17.03 2.57 -15.21
C ASP A 514 -16.81 1.62 -14.01
N GLU A 515 -15.58 1.10 -13.85
CA GLU A 515 -15.11 0.42 -12.64
C GLU A 515 -16.00 -0.74 -12.13
N VAL A 516 -16.32 -1.67 -13.03
CA VAL A 516 -17.18 -2.82 -12.70
C VAL A 516 -16.36 -3.88 -11.96
N ARG A 517 -16.80 -4.27 -10.76
CA ARG A 517 -16.12 -5.26 -9.92
C ARG A 517 -17.08 -6.28 -9.35
N ILE A 518 -16.60 -7.52 -9.24
CA ILE A 518 -17.29 -8.65 -8.62
C ILE A 518 -16.32 -9.34 -7.66
N GLY A 519 -16.81 -9.68 -6.47
CA GLY A 519 -16.06 -10.45 -5.48
C GLY A 519 -16.93 -11.46 -4.72
N SER A 520 -16.30 -12.46 -4.11
CA SER A 520 -16.97 -13.52 -3.34
C SER A 520 -17.07 -13.24 -1.85
N GLU A 521 -16.70 -12.05 -1.40
CA GLU A 521 -16.69 -11.68 0.01
C GLU A 521 -17.89 -10.81 0.38
N GLU A 522 -18.30 -10.91 1.64
CA GLU A 522 -19.21 -9.96 2.28
C GLU A 522 -18.39 -8.73 2.70
N ARG A 523 -18.28 -7.73 1.82
CA ARG A 523 -17.56 -6.48 2.14
C ARG A 523 -18.31 -5.70 3.21
N THR A 524 -17.58 -5.17 4.19
CA THR A 524 -18.17 -4.36 5.27
C THR A 524 -18.58 -2.97 4.75
N GLN A 525 -19.40 -2.26 5.52
CA GLN A 525 -19.77 -0.88 5.17
C GLN A 525 -18.54 0.02 5.06
N GLU A 526 -17.59 -0.12 5.99
CA GLU A 526 -16.36 0.66 6.01
C GLU A 526 -15.53 0.40 4.75
N TRP A 527 -15.43 -0.85 4.32
CA TRP A 527 -14.72 -1.20 3.08
C TRP A 527 -15.41 -0.57 1.85
N VAL A 528 -16.73 -0.62 1.78
CA VAL A 528 -17.52 -0.03 0.68
C VAL A 528 -17.38 1.49 0.64
N GLU A 529 -17.44 2.16 1.79
CA GLU A 529 -17.29 3.62 1.88
C GLU A 529 -15.86 4.07 1.55
N ILE A 530 -14.83 3.38 2.07
CA ILE A 530 -13.44 3.62 1.68
C ILE A 530 -13.26 3.44 0.17
N ASN A 531 -13.81 2.37 -0.41
CA ASN A 531 -13.70 2.13 -1.84
C ASN A 531 -14.37 3.25 -2.67
N TYR A 532 -15.50 3.80 -2.21
CA TYR A 532 -16.11 4.99 -2.81
C TYR A 532 -15.22 6.23 -2.68
N LEU A 533 -14.70 6.53 -1.48
CA LEU A 533 -13.85 7.69 -1.24
C LEU A 533 -12.53 7.65 -2.01
N ASN A 534 -12.00 6.45 -2.24
CA ASN A 534 -10.83 6.19 -3.06
C ASN A 534 -11.06 6.58 -4.53
N GLN A 535 -12.27 6.31 -5.02
CA GLN A 535 -12.61 6.36 -6.44
C GLN A 535 -13.33 7.62 -6.87
N ARG A 536 -14.00 8.37 -5.99
CA ARG A 536 -14.66 9.63 -6.38
C ARG A 536 -13.70 10.59 -7.09
N THR A 537 -14.24 11.37 -8.02
CA THR A 537 -13.47 12.20 -8.98
C THR A 537 -12.63 13.30 -8.35
N ASP A 538 -12.97 13.75 -7.15
CA ASP A 538 -12.20 14.70 -6.36
C ASP A 538 -11.13 14.04 -5.46
N GLY A 539 -10.95 12.71 -5.56
CA GLY A 539 -9.77 11.98 -5.09
C GLY A 539 -9.43 12.18 -3.61
N THR A 540 -10.28 11.69 -2.69
CA THR A 540 -10.13 12.07 -1.28
C THR A 540 -9.15 11.28 -0.43
N LEU A 541 -8.78 10.05 -0.81
CA LEU A 541 -7.92 9.23 0.05
C LEU A 541 -6.42 9.48 -0.13
N ILE A 542 -6.01 10.19 -1.16
CA ILE A 542 -4.59 10.48 -1.44
C ILE A 542 -4.34 11.99 -1.33
N GLU A 543 -3.32 12.35 -0.58
CA GLU A 543 -2.80 13.73 -0.51
C GLU A 543 -1.49 13.80 -1.30
N ALA A 544 -1.52 14.45 -2.46
CA ALA A 544 -0.31 14.89 -3.12
C ALA A 544 0.17 16.17 -2.42
N ARG A 545 1.02 16.02 -1.41
CA ARG A 545 1.76 17.15 -0.80
C ARG A 545 3.05 17.43 -1.54
#